data_AF-A0A2N2ZTG4-F1
#
_entry.id   AF-A0A2N2ZTG4-F1
#
_cell.length_a   1.000
_cell.length_b   1.000
_cell.length_c   1.000
_cell.angle_alpha   90.00
_cell.angle_beta   90.00
_cell.angle_gamma   90.00
#
_symmetry.space_group_name_H-M   'P 1'
#
loop_
_entity.id
_entity.type
_entity.pdbx_description
1 polymer ?
#
loop_
_entity_poly.entity_id
_entity_poly.type
_entity_poly.pdbx_seq_one_letter_code
_entity_poly.pdbx_strand_id
1 'polypeptide(L)'
;MFNLPIGYYTFLRIIISIGAVLVAVSEFKNQINAWVILFTITGILFNPILPVYFHDKSIWIPIDIIAGILFLIKSFNLKPKES
;
A
#
# COMPACT_ATOMS: atom_id res chain seq x y z
N MET A 1 -3.06 25.55 5.23
CA MET A 1 -2.92 24.68 6.41
C MET A 1 -4.10 23.72 6.48
N PHE A 2 -4.05 22.59 5.77
CA PHE A 2 -5.05 21.53 5.94
C PHE A 2 -4.69 20.75 7.21
N ASN A 3 -5.33 21.10 8.33
CA ASN A 3 -5.38 20.25 9.53
C ASN A 3 -6.29 19.05 9.22
N LEU A 4 -5.84 18.15 8.35
CA LEU A 4 -6.43 16.82 8.33
C LEU A 4 -6.14 16.20 9.70
N PRO A 5 -7.16 15.71 10.42
CA PRO A 5 -6.96 15.06 11.70
C PRO A 5 -5.92 13.97 11.49
N ILE A 6 -4.87 13.97 12.32
CA ILE A 6 -3.73 13.04 12.21
C ILE A 6 -4.21 11.56 12.09
N GLY A 7 -5.40 11.28 12.63
CA GLY A 7 -6.09 10.00 12.53
C GLY A 7 -6.44 9.56 11.11
N TYR A 8 -6.78 10.45 10.17
CA TYR A 8 -7.11 10.06 8.78
C TYR A 8 -5.91 9.42 8.08
N TYR A 9 -4.75 10.08 8.12
CA TYR A 9 -3.52 9.56 7.52
C TYR A 9 -3.03 8.29 8.21
N THR A 10 -3.20 8.20 9.53
CA THR A 10 -2.85 7.01 10.30
C THR A 10 -3.74 5.83 9.91
N PHE A 11 -5.06 6.06 9.79
CA PHE A 11 -6.01 5.04 9.36
C PHE A 11 -5.75 4.57 7.93
N LEU A 12 -5.49 5.50 7.01
CA LEU A 12 -5.14 5.17 5.63
C LEU A 12 -3.89 4.30 5.55
N ARG A 13 -2.84 4.65 6.31
CA ARG A 13 -1.61 3.84 6.42
C ARG A 13 -1.89 2.44 6.94
N ILE A 14 -2.72 2.30 7.98
CA ILE A 14 -3.12 0.99 8.51
C ILE A 14 -3.81 0.15 7.42
N ILE A 15 -4.78 0.71 6.70
CA ILE A 15 -5.50 0.00 5.63
C ILE A 15 -4.53 -0.44 4.53
N ILE A 16 -3.70 0.49 4.04
CA ILE A 16 -2.75 0.20 2.95
C ILE A 16 -1.73 -0.86 3.41
N SER A 17 -1.22 -0.73 4.64
CA SER A 17 -0.26 -1.68 5.21
C SER A 17 -0.87 -3.08 5.35
N ILE A 18 -2.09 -3.20 5.88
CA ILE A 18 -2.78 -4.49 6.01
C ILE A 18 -3.07 -5.09 4.64
N GLY A 19 -3.63 -4.30 3.72
CA GLY A 19 -3.90 -4.75 2.36
C GLY A 19 -2.63 -5.24 1.65
N ALA A 20 -1.50 -4.57 1.87
CA ALA A 20 -0.26 -4.87 1.19
C ALA A 20 0.33 -6.18 1.69
N VAL A 21 0.26 -6.42 3.01
CA VAL A 21 0.64 -7.69 3.62
C VAL A 21 -0.25 -8.83 3.12
N LEU A 22 -1.58 -8.63 3.05
CA LEU A 22 -2.50 -9.66 2.56
C LEU A 22 -2.18 -10.05 1.11
N VAL A 23 -1.97 -9.06 0.23
CA VAL A 23 -1.61 -9.32 -1.17
C VAL A 23 -0.24 -9.99 -1.25
N ALA A 24 0.76 -9.50 -0.53
CA ALA A 24 2.10 -10.09 -0.53
C ALA A 24 2.07 -11.56 -0.07
N VAL A 25 1.35 -11.88 1.00
CA VAL A 25 1.21 -13.27 1.48
C VAL A 25 0.43 -14.13 0.48
N SER A 26 -0.62 -13.60 -0.15
CA SER A 26 -1.38 -14.34 -1.17
C SER A 26 -0.58 -14.65 -2.43
N GLU A 27 0.35 -13.76 -2.80
CA GLU A 27 1.24 -13.90 -3.94
C GLU A 27 2.49 -14.72 -3.62
N PHE A 28 2.83 -14.86 -2.33
CA PHE A 28 3.94 -15.68 -1.84
C PHE A 28 3.59 -17.18 -1.93
N LYS A 29 3.42 -17.68 -3.16
CA LYS A 29 3.23 -19.10 -3.47
C LYS A 29 4.58 -19.79 -3.70
N ASN A 30 5.46 -19.74 -2.69
CA ASN A 30 6.82 -20.30 -2.70
C ASN A 30 7.81 -19.68 -3.71
N GLN A 31 7.48 -18.51 -4.29
CA GLN A 31 8.40 -17.73 -5.11
C GLN A 31 8.25 -16.24 -4.80
N ILE A 32 9.38 -15.53 -4.75
CA ILE A 32 9.40 -14.08 -4.63
C ILE A 32 9.20 -13.53 -6.05
N ASN A 33 7.96 -13.16 -6.37
CA ASN A 33 7.63 -12.47 -7.62
C ASN A 33 7.73 -10.94 -7.44
N ALA A 34 7.72 -10.20 -8.55
CA ALA A 34 7.77 -8.73 -8.50
C ALA A 34 6.63 -8.13 -7.68
N TRP A 35 5.44 -8.75 -7.69
CA TRP A 35 4.29 -8.31 -6.89
C TRP A 35 4.53 -8.42 -5.39
N VAL A 36 5.09 -9.54 -4.91
CA VAL A 36 5.48 -9.73 -3.51
C VAL A 36 6.46 -8.65 -3.09
N ILE A 37 7.48 -8.36 -3.90
CA ILE A 37 8.47 -7.31 -3.58
C ILE A 37 7.80 -5.93 -3.51
N LEU A 38 7.01 -5.55 -4.53
CA LEU A 38 6.34 -4.24 -4.56
C LEU A 38 5.38 -4.04 -3.39
N PHE A 39 4.56 -5.04 -3.08
CA PHE A 39 3.61 -4.95 -1.97
C PHE A 39 4.31 -5.05 -0.61
N THR A 40 5.42 -5.79 -0.48
CA THR A 40 6.22 -5.79 0.76
C THR A 40 6.84 -4.43 1.02
N ILE A 41 7.44 -3.79 0.00
CA ILE A 41 7.99 -2.43 0.12
C ILE A 41 6.89 -1.44 0.47
N THR A 42 5.73 -1.54 -0.19
CA THR A 42 4.55 -0.71 0.12
C THR A 42 4.12 -0.89 1.58
N GLY A 43 4.03 -2.13 2.07
CA GLY A 43 3.67 -2.42 3.45
C GLY A 43 4.66 -1.84 4.46
N ILE A 44 5.96 -1.87 4.17
CA ILE A 44 7.00 -1.26 5.01
C ILE A 44 6.91 0.27 4.99
N LEU A 45 6.74 0.87 3.80
CA LEU A 45 6.66 2.32 3.62
C LEU A 45 5.43 2.92 4.33
N PHE A 46 4.31 2.20 4.31
CA PHE A 46 3.05 2.60 4.93
C PHE A 46 2.88 2.08 6.37
N ASN A 47 3.92 1.50 6.98
CA ASN A 47 3.82 0.91 8.31
C ASN A 47 3.55 2.01 9.37
N PRO A 48 2.45 1.91 10.15
CA PRO A 48 2.15 2.88 11.21
C PRO A 48 3.15 2.88 12.37
N ILE A 49 3.93 1.79 12.54
CA ILE A 49 4.90 1.64 13.64
C ILE A 49 6.15 2.51 13.44
N LEU A 50 6.56 2.70 12.18
CA LEU A 50 7.71 3.54 11.81
C LEU A 50 7.25 4.65 10.84
N PRO A 51 6.62 5.73 11.35
CA PRO A 51 6.18 6.81 10.52
C PRO A 51 7.40 7.50 9.87
N VAL A 52 7.57 7.28 8.57
CA VAL A 52 8.52 8.06 7.77
C VAL A 52 7.97 9.49 7.67
N TYR A 53 8.68 10.44 8.28
CA TYR A 53 8.35 11.86 8.20
C TYR A 53 9.12 12.47 7.03
N PHE A 54 8.43 12.66 5.91
CA PHE A 54 8.90 13.61 4.91
C PHE A 54 8.58 15.02 5.42
N HIS A 55 9.54 15.94 5.27
CA HIS A 55 9.39 17.36 5.66
C HIS A 55 8.13 17.98 5.03
N ASP A 56 7.80 17.57 3.80
CA ASP A 56 6.59 17.96 3.09
C ASP A 56 5.55 16.83 3.05
N LYS A 57 4.39 17.07 3.67
CA LYS A 57 3.22 16.18 3.56
C LYS A 57 2.73 16.04 2.11
N SER A 58 3.03 17.02 1.25
CA SER A 58 2.71 17.00 -0.17
C SER A 58 3.36 15.83 -0.91
N ILE A 59 4.46 15.27 -0.40
CA ILE A 59 5.15 14.11 -0.98
C ILE A 59 4.35 12.82 -0.75
N TRP A 60 3.56 12.74 0.33
CA TRP A 60 2.73 11.56 0.59
C TRP A 60 1.55 11.43 -0.36
N ILE A 61 0.99 12.55 -0.83
CA ILE A 61 -0.15 12.55 -1.76
C ILE A 61 0.12 11.71 -3.03
N PRO A 62 1.21 11.94 -3.79
CA PRO A 62 1.50 11.12 -4.96
C PRO A 62 1.86 9.67 -4.59
N ILE A 63 2.49 9.42 -3.44
CA ILE A 63 2.80 8.06 -2.98
C ILE A 63 1.51 7.27 -2.71
N ASP A 64 0.55 7.88 -2.01
CA ASP A 64 -0.76 7.30 -1.70
C ASP A 64 -1.53 6.99 -2.99
N ILE A 65 -1.48 7.89 -3.98
CA ILE A 65 -2.09 7.70 -5.30
C ILE A 65 -1.44 6.53 -6.03
N ILE A 66 -0.11 6.45 -6.06
CA ILE A 66 0.63 5.36 -6.70
C ILE A 66 0.28 4.02 -6.04
N ALA A 67 0.24 3.96 -4.70
CA ALA A 67 -0.17 2.78 -3.97
C ALA A 67 -1.61 2.36 -4.33
N GLY A 68 -2.55 3.32 -4.36
CA GLY A 68 -3.93 3.06 -4.77
C GLY A 68 -4.05 2.51 -6.19
N ILE A 69 -3.30 3.06 -7.15
CA ILE A 69 -3.24 2.56 -8.53
C ILE A 69 -2.68 1.14 -8.56
N LEU A 70 -1.62 0.86 -7.78
CA LEU A 70 -1.02 -0.47 -7.65
C LEU A 70 -2.04 -1.51 -7.19
N PHE A 71 -2.83 -1.17 -6.17
CA PHE A 71 -3.93 -2.01 -5.69
C PHE A 71 -5.03 -2.19 -6.74
N LEU A 72 -5.40 -1.12 -7.46
CA LEU A 72 -6.40 -1.20 -8.53
C LEU A 72 -5.92 -2.13 -9.65
N ILE A 73 -4.70 -1.96 -10.15
CA ILE A 73 -4.12 -2.83 -11.19
C ILE A 73 -4.14 -4.28 -10.69
N LYS A 74 -3.73 -4.54 -9.45
CA LYS A 74 -3.78 -5.88 -8.88
C LYS A 74 -5.21 -6.41 -8.81
N SER A 75 -6.17 -5.60 -8.39
CA SER A 75 -7.59 -5.96 -8.33
C SER A 75 -8.19 -6.28 -9.70
N PHE A 76 -7.78 -5.57 -10.76
CA PHE A 76 -8.20 -5.89 -12.13
C PHE A 76 -7.51 -7.14 -12.67
N ASN A 77 -6.24 -7.38 -12.33
CA ASN A 77 -5.54 -8.62 -12.65
C ASN A 77 -6.03 -9.82 -11.82
N LEU A 78 -6.72 -9.56 -10.71
CA LEU A 78 -7.42 -10.56 -9.90
C LEU A 78 -8.81 -10.89 -10.46
N LYS A 79 -9.26 -10.29 -11.56
CA LYS A 79 -10.51 -10.73 -12.21
C LYS A 79 -10.39 -12.22 -12.54
N PRO A 80 -11.42 -13.02 -12.20
CA PRO A 80 -11.37 -14.44 -12.39
C PRO A 80 -11.13 -14.72 -13.86
N LYS A 81 -10.24 -15.67 -14.12
CA LYS A 81 -10.30 -16.49 -15.32
C LYS A 81 -11.69 -17.12 -15.32
N GLU A 82 -12.67 -16.45 -15.94
CA GLU A 82 -13.96 -17.04 -16.27
C GLU A 82 -13.63 -18.21 -17.21
N SER A 83 -13.72 -19.41 -16.64
CA SER A 83 -13.62 -20.70 -17.30
C SER A 83 -14.91 -21.02 -18.04
#